data_AF-A0A4Q7YQS4-F1
#
_entry.id   AF-A0A4Q7YQS4-F1
#
_cell.length_a   1.000
_cell.length_b   1.000
_cell.length_c   1.000
_cell.angle_alpha   90.00
_cell.angle_beta   90.00
_cell.angle_gamma   90.00
#
_symmetry.space_group_name_H-M   'P 1'
#
loop_
_entity.id
_entity.type
_entity.pdbx_description
1 polymer ?
#
loop_
_entity_poly.entity_id
_entity_poly.type
_entity_poly.pdbx_seq_one_letter_code
_entity_poly.pdbx_strand_id
1 'polypeptide(L)'
;MAVRVDQSLGDAPEFADGVLTKVGSFQKLYTQQEFKDYLRAVLGHQPHMASLGIAYIFKDSQTESDYLAQLSLYRPISFRETVRIEFSKDRTAQRYLALTRTLGRPPLGVEFKPLTRLIERYGSAQRVERIASTLLNADALASAREEKRVNFLTYIAMLRLQGLTPPPIRMLPDEIQADIKMLWPSYKTSIQAGTDFLFELGKPGIIQQQCKQAIVGKKLPDSLYIHKTAEAQLPPLLRLMILTARQIVGDVEYDLIKISLDGKKLSFLRYPDFEDIAHPELAYSVRVYLPTASYGIKNFSNSEPPPYFTGKNPFSIHSILAMRNLLSFRPKKRNWGCYRVQTSAPAKDGKHFSRKAM
;
A
#
# COMPACT_ATOMS: atom_id res chain seq x y z
N MET A 1 52.89 -6.24 20.63
CA MET A 1 52.09 -5.24 21.38
C MET A 1 50.89 -4.86 20.53
N ALA A 2 49.67 -4.92 21.07
CA ALA A 2 48.48 -4.42 20.38
C ALA A 2 48.34 -2.92 20.68
N VAL A 3 48.32 -2.09 19.64
CA VAL A 3 48.09 -0.65 19.76
C VAL A 3 46.59 -0.42 19.76
N ARG A 4 46.07 0.32 20.75
CA ARG A 4 44.66 0.72 20.82
C ARG A 4 44.56 2.21 20.57
N VAL A 5 43.62 2.58 19.72
CA VAL A 5 43.40 3.96 19.29
C VAL A 5 41.94 4.33 19.52
N ASP A 6 41.70 5.37 20.32
CA ASP A 6 40.38 5.95 20.62
C ASP A 6 39.30 4.93 21.07
N GLN A 7 39.70 3.77 21.60
CA GLN A 7 38.79 2.77 22.19
C GLN A 7 39.04 2.63 23.69
N SER A 8 38.10 3.11 24.50
CA SER A 8 38.14 2.86 25.95
C SER A 8 37.79 1.40 26.25
N LEU A 9 38.57 0.78 27.14
CA LEU A 9 38.16 -0.43 27.82
C LEU A 9 37.11 -0.01 28.86
N GLY A 10 35.83 -0.26 28.59
CA GLY A 10 34.79 -0.14 29.61
C GLY A 10 35.23 -0.93 30.85
N ASP A 11 35.41 -0.22 31.97
CA ASP A 11 35.77 -0.73 33.32
C ASP A 11 37.27 -0.84 33.70
N ALA A 12 38.21 -0.24 32.98
CA ALA A 12 39.62 -0.17 33.42
C ALA A 12 39.95 1.19 34.08
N PRO A 13 40.67 1.24 35.21
CA PRO A 13 41.08 2.50 35.82
C PRO A 13 42.03 3.26 34.90
N GLU A 14 41.65 4.50 34.55
CA GLU A 14 42.50 5.44 33.81
C GLU A 14 43.74 5.76 34.64
N PHE A 15 44.91 5.72 33.99
CA PHE A 15 46.19 6.02 34.60
C PHE A 15 47.04 6.79 33.59
N ALA A 16 47.31 8.07 33.88
CA ALA A 16 47.99 9.00 32.98
C ALA A 16 47.34 9.03 31.57
N ASP A 17 48.08 8.70 30.52
CA ASP A 17 47.65 8.65 29.11
C ASP A 17 47.24 7.23 28.65
N GLY A 18 46.85 6.38 29.59
CA GLY A 18 46.47 4.99 29.31
C GLY A 18 45.56 4.40 30.37
N VAL A 19 45.52 3.07 30.40
CA VAL A 19 44.72 2.27 31.33
C VAL A 19 45.57 1.18 31.97
N LEU A 20 45.36 0.96 33.26
CA LEU A 20 45.92 -0.18 33.98
C LEU A 20 45.01 -1.39 33.80
N THR A 21 45.54 -2.48 33.26
CA THR A 21 44.78 -3.72 33.16
C THR A 21 44.61 -4.37 34.54
N LYS A 22 43.62 -5.26 34.68
CA LYS A 22 43.40 -6.04 35.91
C LYS A 22 44.60 -6.89 36.35
N VAL A 23 45.58 -7.11 35.46
CA VAL A 23 46.82 -7.85 35.70
C VAL A 23 48.01 -6.91 36.00
N GLY A 24 47.75 -5.61 36.20
CA GLY A 24 48.75 -4.61 36.59
C GLY A 24 49.65 -4.12 35.44
N SER A 25 49.33 -4.43 34.18
CA SER A 25 50.08 -3.92 33.04
C SER A 25 49.50 -2.60 32.52
N PHE A 26 50.38 -1.64 32.24
CA PHE A 26 50.02 -0.35 31.63
C PHE A 26 49.80 -0.51 30.11
N GLN A 27 48.68 -0.01 29.60
CA GLN A 27 48.43 0.11 28.17
C GLN A 27 48.16 1.57 27.81
N LYS A 28 49.07 2.17 27.04
CA LYS A 28 48.87 3.51 26.47
C LYS A 28 47.73 3.48 25.45
N LEU A 29 46.82 4.44 25.55
CA LEU A 29 45.76 4.68 24.57
C LEU A 29 46.22 5.85 23.70
N TYR A 30 46.54 5.56 22.44
CA TYR A 30 46.92 6.62 21.51
C TYR A 30 45.65 7.31 21.02
N THR A 31 45.67 8.63 20.95
CA THR A 31 44.74 9.34 20.05
C THR A 31 45.09 9.00 18.60
N GLN A 32 44.13 9.12 17.67
CA GLN A 32 44.42 8.90 16.25
C GLN A 32 45.57 9.78 15.73
N GLN A 33 45.71 11.00 16.25
CA GLN A 33 46.78 11.92 15.89
C GLN A 33 48.13 11.45 16.45
N GLU A 34 48.20 11.06 17.73
CA GLU A 34 49.43 10.52 18.33
C GLU A 34 49.87 9.22 17.67
N PHE A 35 48.93 8.36 17.28
CA PHE A 35 49.24 7.14 16.55
C PHE A 35 49.86 7.45 15.19
N LYS A 36 49.32 8.44 14.47
CA LYS A 36 49.86 8.92 13.20
C LYS A 36 51.28 9.48 13.38
N ASP A 37 51.49 10.32 14.38
CA ASP A 37 52.79 10.94 14.63
C ASP A 37 53.83 9.93 15.12
N TYR A 38 53.42 8.94 15.93
CA TYR A 38 54.27 7.81 16.32
C TYR A 38 54.74 7.00 15.11
N LEU A 39 53.82 6.62 14.21
CA LEU A 39 54.17 5.90 12.99
C LEU A 39 55.12 6.70 12.10
N ARG A 40 54.89 8.01 11.98
CA ARG A 40 55.79 8.91 11.23
C ARG A 40 57.19 8.94 11.84
N ALA A 41 57.31 9.04 13.17
CA ALA A 41 58.59 9.09 13.85
C ALA A 41 59.39 7.79 13.73
N VAL A 42 58.72 6.63 13.82
CA VAL A 42 59.38 5.32 13.77
C VAL A 42 59.75 4.90 12.34
N LEU A 43 58.86 5.14 11.38
CA LEU A 43 59.02 4.64 10.01
C LEU A 43 59.62 5.69 9.06
N GLY A 44 59.72 6.95 9.47
CA GLY A 44 60.29 8.04 8.67
C GLY A 44 59.48 8.44 7.43
N HIS A 45 58.31 7.84 7.23
CA HIS A 45 57.42 8.08 6.08
C HIS A 45 56.10 8.68 6.59
N GLN A 46 55.39 9.44 5.74
CA GLN A 46 54.06 9.95 6.08
C GLN A 46 53.03 8.80 6.02
N PRO A 47 52.41 8.42 7.16
CA PRO A 47 51.40 7.36 7.15
C PRO A 47 50.05 7.87 6.66
N HIS A 48 49.39 7.09 5.79
CA HIS A 48 48.02 7.34 5.35
C HIS A 48 47.04 6.62 6.27
N MET A 49 46.20 7.39 6.96
CA MET A 49 45.23 6.83 7.90
C MET A 49 44.05 6.22 7.14
N ALA A 50 43.97 4.88 7.12
CA ALA A 50 42.91 4.13 6.44
C ALA A 50 41.67 3.96 7.34
N SER A 51 41.86 3.85 8.65
CA SER A 51 40.80 3.80 9.67
C SER A 51 41.34 4.18 11.05
N LEU A 52 40.50 4.10 12.09
CA LEU A 52 40.93 4.24 13.48
C LEU A 52 41.94 3.13 13.82
N GLY A 53 43.16 3.53 14.19
CA GLY A 53 44.25 2.59 14.49
C GLY A 53 44.80 1.78 13.31
N ILE A 54 44.40 2.08 12.07
CA ILE A 54 44.90 1.41 10.86
C ILE A 54 45.51 2.44 9.92
N ALA A 55 46.78 2.26 9.58
CA ALA A 55 47.51 3.10 8.64
C ALA A 55 48.18 2.27 7.53
N TYR A 56 48.24 2.84 6.35
CA TYR A 56 49.07 2.33 5.26
C TYR A 56 50.36 3.13 5.18
N ILE A 57 51.47 2.42 5.02
CA ILE A 57 52.78 2.98 4.70
C ILE A 57 53.18 2.40 3.35
N PHE A 58 53.49 3.29 2.42
CA PHE A 58 53.89 2.92 1.07
C PHE A 58 55.40 2.81 0.98
N LYS A 59 55.88 1.82 0.23
CA LYS A 59 57.31 1.56 0.05
C LYS A 59 58.00 2.60 -0.83
N ASP A 60 57.26 3.19 -1.77
CA ASP A 60 57.75 4.12 -2.77
C ASP A 60 56.68 5.16 -3.11
N SER A 61 57.13 6.31 -3.62
CA SER A 61 56.25 7.44 -3.96
C SER A 61 55.29 7.16 -5.12
N GLN A 62 55.61 6.19 -6.00
CA GLN A 62 54.75 5.86 -7.13
C GLN A 62 53.50 5.12 -6.65
N THR A 63 53.67 4.08 -5.81
CA THR A 63 52.56 3.33 -5.22
C THR A 63 51.66 4.23 -4.35
N GLU A 64 52.25 5.18 -3.62
CA GLU A 64 51.51 6.18 -2.85
C GLU A 64 50.67 7.08 -3.76
N SER A 65 51.27 7.60 -4.83
CA SER A 65 50.59 8.44 -5.83
C SER A 65 49.44 7.68 -6.52
N ASP A 66 49.66 6.43 -6.92
CA ASP A 66 48.66 5.58 -7.57
C ASP A 66 47.47 5.28 -6.63
N TYR A 67 47.73 5.00 -5.36
CA TYR A 67 46.70 4.81 -4.33
C TYR A 67 45.87 6.08 -4.10
N LEU A 68 46.54 7.23 -3.99
CA LEU A 68 45.86 8.53 -3.85
C LEU A 68 45.07 8.90 -5.10
N ALA A 69 45.58 8.61 -6.30
CA ALA A 69 44.87 8.77 -7.55
C ALA A 69 43.60 7.90 -7.58
N GLN A 70 43.67 6.63 -7.12
CA GLN A 70 42.49 5.78 -7.00
C GLN A 70 41.42 6.34 -6.04
N LEU A 71 41.85 6.91 -4.91
CA LEU A 71 40.93 7.50 -3.93
C LEU A 71 40.31 8.82 -4.39
N SER A 72 41.08 9.66 -5.09
CA SER A 72 40.72 11.06 -5.38
C SER A 72 40.27 11.30 -6.82
N LEU A 73 40.99 10.75 -7.81
CA LEU A 73 40.73 10.93 -9.24
C LEU A 73 39.79 9.86 -9.78
N TYR A 74 40.01 8.60 -9.39
CA TYR A 74 39.21 7.45 -9.81
C TYR A 74 38.18 7.03 -8.77
N ARG A 75 37.69 7.99 -7.96
CA ARG A 75 36.65 7.75 -6.95
C ARG A 75 35.55 6.89 -7.58
N PRO A 76 35.38 5.61 -7.20
CA PRO A 76 34.67 4.68 -8.06
C PRO A 76 33.18 5.00 -8.02
N ILE A 77 32.71 5.69 -9.05
CA ILE A 77 31.31 5.68 -9.48
C ILE A 77 30.88 4.21 -9.69
N SER A 78 31.83 3.33 -10.02
CA SER A 78 31.63 1.89 -10.24
C SER A 78 31.15 1.11 -9.02
N PHE A 79 31.60 1.38 -7.78
CA PHE A 79 31.19 0.53 -6.64
C PHE A 79 29.68 0.57 -6.39
N ARG A 80 29.04 1.73 -6.58
CA ARG A 80 27.58 1.87 -6.46
C ARG A 80 26.86 1.13 -7.59
N GLU A 81 27.38 1.19 -8.81
CA GLU A 81 26.82 0.52 -9.98
C GLU A 81 26.97 -1.00 -9.88
N THR A 82 28.13 -1.49 -9.44
CA THR A 82 28.39 -2.92 -9.21
C THR A 82 27.47 -3.49 -8.13
N VAL A 83 27.33 -2.81 -7.00
CA VAL A 83 26.40 -3.23 -5.93
C VAL A 83 24.95 -3.21 -6.42
N ARG A 84 24.56 -2.22 -7.22
CA ARG A 84 23.22 -2.15 -7.81
C ARG A 84 22.94 -3.31 -8.78
N ILE A 85 23.92 -3.68 -9.61
CA ILE A 85 23.83 -4.82 -10.54
C ILE A 85 23.81 -6.14 -9.76
N GLU A 86 24.62 -6.29 -8.72
CA GLU A 86 24.61 -7.48 -7.87
C GLU A 86 23.26 -7.63 -7.15
N PHE A 87 22.75 -6.53 -6.59
CA PHE A 87 21.46 -6.49 -5.91
C PHE A 87 20.31 -6.80 -6.87
N SER A 88 20.35 -6.33 -8.12
CA SER A 88 19.29 -6.65 -9.09
C SER A 88 19.30 -8.12 -9.53
N LYS A 89 20.45 -8.81 -9.45
CA LYS A 89 20.60 -10.24 -9.75
C LYS A 89 20.28 -11.16 -8.58
N ASP A 90 20.36 -10.69 -7.34
CA ASP A 90 20.07 -11.50 -6.15
C ASP A 90 18.56 -11.87 -6.11
N ARG A 91 18.27 -13.17 -6.04
CA ARG A 91 16.89 -13.71 -5.98
C ARG A 91 16.10 -13.20 -4.77
N THR A 92 16.75 -13.01 -3.63
CA THR A 92 16.13 -12.47 -2.40
C THR A 92 15.81 -11.00 -2.59
N ALA A 93 16.74 -10.24 -3.17
CA ALA A 93 16.54 -8.83 -3.46
C ALA A 93 15.44 -8.61 -4.52
N GLN A 94 15.35 -9.46 -5.55
CA GLN A 94 14.26 -9.43 -6.52
C GLN A 94 12.88 -9.62 -5.86
N ARG A 95 12.76 -10.56 -4.91
CA ARG A 95 11.53 -10.75 -4.13
C ARG A 95 11.22 -9.53 -3.26
N TYR A 96 12.24 -8.94 -2.65
CA TYR A 96 12.10 -7.70 -1.88
C TYR A 96 11.61 -6.55 -2.77
N LEU A 97 12.19 -6.37 -3.96
CA LEU A 97 11.78 -5.37 -4.94
C LEU A 97 10.35 -5.60 -5.43
N ALA A 98 9.98 -6.84 -5.75
CA ALA A 98 8.61 -7.19 -6.16
C ALA A 98 7.60 -6.85 -5.06
N LEU A 99 7.88 -7.24 -3.81
CA LEU A 99 7.02 -6.93 -2.67
C LEU A 99 6.95 -5.41 -2.42
N THR A 100 8.07 -4.70 -2.55
CA THR A 100 8.10 -3.23 -2.42
C THR A 100 7.25 -2.55 -3.49
N ARG A 101 7.25 -3.07 -4.73
CA ARG A 101 6.37 -2.57 -5.81
C ARG A 101 4.90 -2.74 -5.45
N THR A 102 4.52 -3.92 -4.95
CA THR A 102 3.14 -4.20 -4.54
C THR A 102 2.71 -3.36 -3.33
N LEU A 103 3.61 -3.15 -2.36
CA LEU A 103 3.29 -2.41 -1.14
C LEU A 103 3.34 -0.88 -1.31
N GLY A 104 4.09 -0.38 -2.28
CA GLY A 104 4.39 1.06 -2.43
C GLY A 104 5.39 1.60 -1.38
N ARG A 105 5.83 0.77 -0.43
CA ARG A 105 6.83 1.06 0.60
C ARG A 105 7.75 -0.14 0.83
N PRO A 106 8.91 0.07 1.46
CA PRO A 106 9.70 -1.03 2.01
C PRO A 106 8.84 -1.97 2.87
N PRO A 107 8.96 -3.29 2.70
CA PRO A 107 8.27 -4.26 3.54
C PRO A 107 8.85 -4.25 4.96
N LEU A 108 7.98 -4.46 5.94
CA LEU A 108 8.37 -4.69 7.33
C LEU A 108 9.09 -6.03 7.46
N GLY A 109 9.87 -6.20 8.53
CA GLY A 109 10.51 -7.49 8.83
C GLY A 109 9.51 -8.65 8.97
N VAL A 110 8.30 -8.37 9.46
CA VAL A 110 7.21 -9.36 9.54
C VAL A 110 6.63 -9.72 8.17
N GLU A 111 6.62 -8.79 7.22
CA GLU A 111 6.15 -8.99 5.84
C GLU A 111 7.22 -9.69 4.97
N PHE A 112 8.50 -9.45 5.25
CA PHE A 112 9.63 -10.02 4.52
C PHE A 112 10.69 -10.62 5.47
N LYS A 113 10.42 -11.84 5.96
CA LYS A 113 11.34 -12.58 6.84
C LYS A 113 12.80 -12.68 6.33
N PRO A 114 13.08 -12.83 5.02
CA PRO A 114 14.46 -12.89 4.53
C PRO A 114 15.22 -11.56 4.55
N LEU A 115 14.66 -10.48 5.13
CA LEU A 115 15.31 -9.17 5.20
C LEU A 115 16.68 -9.25 5.87
N THR A 116 16.84 -10.09 6.91
CA THR A 116 18.11 -10.26 7.63
C THR A 116 19.25 -10.68 6.69
N ARG A 117 18.96 -11.55 5.70
CA ARG A 117 19.97 -11.97 4.71
C ARG A 117 20.43 -10.83 3.81
N LEU A 118 19.51 -9.93 3.45
CA LEU A 118 19.85 -8.74 2.69
C LEU A 118 20.68 -7.78 3.53
N ILE A 119 20.38 -7.68 4.82
CA ILE A 119 21.13 -6.83 5.75
C ILE A 119 22.57 -7.35 5.94
N GLU A 120 22.73 -8.66 6.14
CA GLU A 120 24.04 -9.31 6.25
C GLU A 120 24.91 -9.07 5.02
N ARG A 121 24.32 -9.11 3.82
CA ARG A 121 25.06 -8.99 2.55
C ARG A 121 25.30 -7.54 2.10
N TYR A 122 24.32 -6.66 2.26
CA TYR A 122 24.34 -5.31 1.68
C TYR A 122 24.45 -4.20 2.73
N GLY A 123 24.50 -4.54 4.02
CA GLY A 123 24.62 -3.60 5.14
C GLY A 123 23.28 -3.25 5.78
N SER A 124 23.18 -2.09 6.44
CA SER A 124 21.97 -1.73 7.19
C SER A 124 20.68 -1.71 6.36
N ALA A 125 19.51 -1.86 7.01
CA ALA A 125 18.21 -1.82 6.35
C ALA A 125 18.01 -0.53 5.50
N GLN A 126 18.45 0.62 6.01
CA GLN A 126 18.42 1.89 5.28
C GLN A 126 19.28 1.86 4.01
N ARG A 127 20.41 1.14 4.04
CA ARG A 127 21.26 0.96 2.85
C ARG A 127 20.57 0.06 1.83
N VAL A 128 19.94 -1.03 2.26
CA VAL A 128 19.13 -1.91 1.40
C VAL A 128 17.99 -1.13 0.75
N GLU A 129 17.25 -0.34 1.52
CA GLU A 129 16.18 0.53 1.01
C GLU A 129 16.67 1.54 -0.01
N ARG A 130 17.80 2.20 0.27
CA ARG A 130 18.42 3.16 -0.66
C ARG A 130 18.84 2.50 -1.97
N ILE A 131 19.40 1.29 -1.92
CA ILE A 131 19.75 0.55 -3.14
C ILE A 131 18.46 0.20 -3.90
N ALA A 132 17.46 -0.33 -3.19
CA ALA A 132 16.19 -0.72 -3.78
C ALA A 132 15.47 0.46 -4.45
N SER A 133 15.46 1.65 -3.83
CA SER A 133 14.80 2.83 -4.41
C SER A 133 15.41 3.27 -5.75
N THR A 134 16.70 2.99 -6.00
CA THR A 134 17.34 3.28 -7.31
C THR A 134 16.93 2.30 -8.43
N LEU A 135 16.28 1.20 -8.09
CA LEU A 135 15.83 0.14 -9.00
C LEU A 135 14.31 0.12 -9.19
N LEU A 136 13.60 0.98 -8.47
CA LEU A 136 12.14 1.06 -8.49
C LEU A 136 11.69 2.29 -9.26
N ASN A 137 10.68 2.12 -10.10
CA ASN A 137 10.03 3.24 -10.78
C ASN A 137 9.12 3.98 -9.78
N ALA A 138 9.33 5.30 -9.65
CA ALA A 138 8.54 6.16 -8.78
C ALA A 138 7.04 6.13 -9.12
N ASP A 139 6.68 6.08 -10.41
CA ASP A 139 5.28 6.08 -10.86
C ASP A 139 4.57 4.78 -10.46
N ALA A 140 5.25 3.64 -10.60
CA ALA A 140 4.71 2.35 -10.19
C ALA A 140 4.44 2.30 -8.67
N LEU A 141 5.34 2.89 -7.86
CA LEU A 141 5.13 3.02 -6.43
C LEU A 141 3.99 3.99 -6.10
N ALA A 142 3.87 5.09 -6.84
CA ALA A 142 2.78 6.04 -6.67
C ALA A 142 1.41 5.40 -6.95
N SER A 143 1.28 4.58 -8.00
CA SER A 143 0.05 3.85 -8.29
C SER A 143 -0.33 2.87 -7.17
N ALA A 144 0.64 2.09 -6.66
CA ALA A 144 0.38 1.17 -5.55
C ALA A 144 -0.02 1.91 -4.26
N ARG A 145 0.60 3.06 -3.98
CA ARG A 145 0.23 3.94 -2.86
C ARG A 145 -1.17 4.48 -3.01
N GLU A 146 -1.54 4.92 -4.21
CA GLU A 146 -2.87 5.47 -4.48
C GLU A 146 -3.97 4.43 -4.32
N GLU A 147 -3.73 3.19 -4.77
CA GLU A 147 -4.66 2.08 -4.55
C GLU A 147 -4.90 1.82 -3.06
N LYS A 148 -3.82 1.77 -2.27
CA LYS A 148 -3.91 1.62 -0.80
C LYS A 148 -4.61 2.80 -0.15
N ARG A 149 -4.33 4.02 -0.61
CA ARG A 149 -4.97 5.25 -0.15
C ARG A 149 -6.48 5.13 -0.33
N VAL A 150 -6.93 4.86 -1.55
CA VAL A 150 -8.34 4.69 -1.90
C VAL A 150 -9.01 3.59 -1.08
N ASN A 151 -8.36 2.44 -0.91
CA ASN A 151 -8.92 1.33 -0.13
C ASN A 151 -9.12 1.72 1.33
N PHE A 152 -8.18 2.44 1.93
CA PHE A 152 -8.32 2.94 3.29
C PHE A 152 -9.40 4.02 3.42
N LEU A 153 -9.48 4.97 2.49
CA LEU A 153 -10.55 5.97 2.47
C LEU A 153 -11.93 5.30 2.39
N THR A 154 -12.07 4.29 1.54
CA THR A 154 -13.29 3.49 1.40
C THR A 154 -13.64 2.78 2.70
N TYR A 155 -12.67 2.18 3.37
CA TYR A 155 -12.86 1.56 4.69
C TYR A 155 -13.40 2.56 5.73
N ILE A 156 -12.81 3.76 5.81
CA ILE A 156 -13.29 4.81 6.72
C ILE A 156 -14.71 5.27 6.34
N ALA A 157 -14.98 5.48 5.06
CA ALA A 157 -16.30 5.85 4.57
C ALA A 157 -17.36 4.80 4.97
N MET A 158 -17.04 3.51 4.84
CA MET A 158 -17.93 2.40 5.24
C MET A 158 -18.21 2.38 6.74
N LEU A 159 -17.20 2.59 7.59
CA LEU A 159 -17.40 2.69 9.04
C LEU A 159 -18.37 3.83 9.37
N ARG A 160 -18.17 4.99 8.76
CA ARG A 160 -19.03 6.18 8.95
C ARG A 160 -20.47 5.91 8.53
N LEU A 161 -20.67 5.27 7.38
CA LEU A 161 -22.00 4.89 6.89
C LEU A 161 -22.74 3.93 7.83
N GLN A 162 -22.01 3.10 8.56
CA GLN A 162 -22.55 2.18 9.56
C GLN A 162 -22.70 2.82 10.96
N GLY A 163 -22.40 4.12 11.10
CA GLY A 163 -22.42 4.80 12.40
C GLY A 163 -21.30 4.35 13.35
N LEU A 164 -20.28 3.64 12.84
CA LEU A 164 -19.16 3.13 13.62
C LEU A 164 -18.05 4.17 13.73
N THR A 165 -17.39 4.17 14.89
CA THR A 165 -16.19 4.98 15.11
C THR A 165 -14.95 4.22 14.65
N PRO A 166 -14.00 4.86 13.95
CA PRO A 166 -12.73 4.23 13.62
C PRO A 166 -11.99 3.79 14.89
N PRO A 167 -11.49 2.54 14.94
CA PRO A 167 -10.78 2.05 16.11
C PRO A 167 -9.44 2.77 16.29
N PRO A 168 -8.85 2.78 17.49
CA PRO A 168 -7.49 3.30 17.69
C PRO A 168 -6.47 2.63 16.75
N ILE A 169 -5.49 3.39 16.27
CA ILE A 169 -4.47 2.89 15.32
C ILE A 169 -3.77 1.60 15.78
N ARG A 170 -3.55 1.43 17.09
CA ARG A 170 -2.89 0.25 17.67
C ARG A 170 -3.68 -1.04 17.53
N MET A 171 -4.99 -0.95 17.29
CA MET A 171 -5.86 -2.10 17.05
C MET A 171 -5.89 -2.52 15.58
N LEU A 172 -5.33 -1.69 14.69
CA LEU A 172 -5.21 -2.03 13.28
C LEU A 172 -4.01 -2.98 13.06
N PRO A 173 -4.05 -3.86 12.06
CA PRO A 173 -2.91 -4.70 11.71
C PRO A 173 -1.66 -3.86 11.40
N ASP A 174 -0.47 -4.38 11.74
CA ASP A 174 0.80 -3.66 11.58
C ASP A 174 1.04 -3.22 10.12
N GLU A 175 0.57 -4.00 9.15
CA GLU A 175 0.69 -3.66 7.73
C GLU A 175 -0.10 -2.38 7.40
N ILE A 176 -1.31 -2.26 7.97
CA ILE A 176 -2.19 -1.10 7.80
C ILE A 176 -1.62 0.10 8.55
N GLN A 177 -1.07 -0.09 9.75
CA GLN A 177 -0.42 0.98 10.49
C GLN A 177 0.76 1.57 9.70
N ALA A 178 1.59 0.71 9.08
CA ALA A 178 2.71 1.16 8.25
C ALA A 178 2.25 1.85 6.96
N ASP A 179 1.17 1.36 6.34
CA ASP A 179 0.56 2.02 5.17
C ASP A 179 0.03 3.41 5.53
N ILE A 180 -0.63 3.56 6.68
CA ILE A 180 -1.12 4.87 7.15
C ILE A 180 0.03 5.84 7.38
N LYS A 181 1.10 5.39 8.06
CA LYS A 181 2.30 6.23 8.31
C LYS A 181 2.99 6.69 7.04
N MET A 182 2.98 5.85 5.99
CA MET A 182 3.51 6.21 4.68
C MET A 182 2.63 7.27 3.99
N LEU A 183 1.31 7.13 4.07
CA LEU A 183 0.37 7.90 3.26
C LEU A 183 -0.07 9.22 3.89
N TRP A 184 -0.08 9.30 5.23
CA TRP A 184 -0.55 10.48 5.95
C TRP A 184 0.40 10.89 7.09
N PRO A 185 0.50 12.20 7.39
CA PRO A 185 1.30 12.68 8.51
C PRO A 185 0.80 12.19 9.88
N SER A 186 -0.50 11.94 10.01
CA SER A 186 -1.11 11.49 11.27
C SER A 186 -2.31 10.57 11.03
N TYR A 187 -2.65 9.77 12.04
CA TYR A 187 -3.87 8.95 11.99
C TYR A 187 -5.13 9.82 11.87
N LYS A 188 -5.19 10.95 12.60
CA LYS A 188 -6.31 11.89 12.54
C LYS A 188 -6.54 12.42 11.12
N THR A 189 -5.47 12.79 10.40
CA THR A 189 -5.57 13.25 9.00
C THR A 189 -6.08 12.16 8.06
N SER A 190 -5.75 10.89 8.32
CA SER A 190 -6.26 9.76 7.51
C SER A 190 -7.78 9.56 7.70
N ILE A 191 -8.26 9.72 8.94
CA ILE A 191 -9.71 9.64 9.25
C ILE A 191 -10.47 10.81 8.64
N GLN A 192 -9.90 12.02 8.71
CA GLN A 192 -10.49 13.20 8.08
C GLN A 192 -10.57 13.01 6.57
N ALA A 193 -9.48 12.59 5.92
CA ALA A 193 -9.47 12.33 4.49
C ALA A 193 -10.53 11.31 4.06
N GLY A 194 -10.71 10.22 4.83
CA GLY A 194 -11.75 9.22 4.54
C GLY A 194 -13.17 9.77 4.73
N THR A 195 -13.35 10.65 5.69
CA THR A 195 -14.62 11.36 5.94
C THR A 195 -14.91 12.34 4.80
N ASP A 196 -13.91 13.11 4.36
CA ASP A 196 -14.03 14.04 3.24
C ASP A 196 -14.36 13.30 1.94
N PHE A 197 -13.70 12.16 1.70
CA PHE A 197 -13.97 11.28 0.55
C PHE A 197 -15.42 10.79 0.51
N LEU A 198 -16.00 10.46 1.67
CA LEU A 198 -17.42 10.13 1.76
C LEU A 198 -18.31 11.33 1.37
N PHE A 199 -17.98 12.52 1.88
CA PHE A 199 -18.74 13.75 1.58
C PHE A 199 -18.63 14.20 0.12
N GLU A 200 -17.61 13.77 -0.62
CA GLU A 200 -17.53 14.02 -2.07
C GLU A 200 -18.71 13.45 -2.85
N LEU A 201 -19.36 12.39 -2.37
CA LEU A 201 -20.58 11.85 -2.97
C LEU A 201 -21.73 12.87 -3.01
N GLY A 202 -21.79 13.78 -2.02
CA GLY A 202 -22.84 14.79 -1.91
C GLY A 202 -22.54 16.08 -2.66
N LYS A 203 -21.31 16.27 -3.17
CA LYS A 203 -20.92 17.51 -3.86
C LYS A 203 -21.52 17.55 -5.27
N PRO A 204 -22.18 18.66 -5.66
CA PRO A 204 -22.80 18.76 -6.98
C PRO A 204 -21.75 18.67 -8.09
N GLY A 205 -22.07 17.95 -9.17
CA GLY A 205 -21.21 17.82 -10.35
C GLY A 205 -20.04 16.83 -10.23
N ILE A 206 -19.63 16.44 -9.02
CA ILE A 206 -18.51 15.49 -8.82
C ILE A 206 -18.83 14.12 -9.44
N ILE A 207 -19.98 13.53 -9.13
CA ILE A 207 -20.38 12.23 -9.71
C ILE A 207 -20.48 12.32 -11.24
N GLN A 208 -21.03 13.42 -11.77
CA GLN A 208 -21.08 13.64 -13.21
C GLN A 208 -19.68 13.62 -13.84
N GLN A 209 -18.71 14.30 -13.23
CA GLN A 209 -17.32 14.32 -13.68
C GLN A 209 -16.70 12.91 -13.63
N GLN A 210 -16.90 12.17 -12.53
CA GLN A 210 -16.39 10.81 -12.39
C GLN A 210 -16.99 9.87 -13.45
N CYS A 211 -18.30 9.98 -13.72
CA CYS A 211 -18.95 9.21 -14.79
C CYS A 211 -18.39 9.53 -16.17
N LYS A 212 -18.03 10.80 -16.44
CA LYS A 212 -17.37 11.20 -17.70
C LYS A 212 -15.96 10.63 -17.83
N GLN A 213 -15.21 10.59 -16.73
CA GLN A 213 -13.85 10.06 -16.67
C GLN A 213 -13.78 8.52 -16.64
N ALA A 214 -14.89 7.83 -16.36
CA ALA A 214 -14.92 6.37 -16.36
C ALA A 214 -14.47 5.81 -17.71
N ILE A 215 -13.47 4.92 -17.68
CA ILE A 215 -12.93 4.25 -18.88
C ILE A 215 -13.81 3.08 -19.33
N VAL A 216 -14.69 2.60 -18.45
CA VAL A 216 -15.62 1.49 -18.69
C VAL A 216 -17.08 1.95 -18.58
N GLY A 217 -17.95 1.24 -19.29
CA GLY A 217 -19.40 1.44 -19.25
C GLY A 217 -19.95 2.27 -20.42
N LYS A 218 -21.27 2.16 -20.61
CA LYS A 218 -22.01 2.90 -21.64
C LYS A 218 -22.50 4.22 -21.06
N LYS A 219 -21.97 5.31 -21.62
CA LYS A 219 -22.34 6.69 -21.25
C LYS A 219 -23.57 7.12 -22.04
N LEU A 220 -24.59 7.58 -21.33
CA LEU A 220 -25.81 8.20 -21.85
C LEU A 220 -25.91 9.64 -21.29
N PRO A 221 -26.77 10.49 -21.86
CA PRO A 221 -26.87 11.90 -21.45
C PRO A 221 -27.16 12.10 -19.96
N ASP A 222 -27.92 11.19 -19.34
CA ASP A 222 -28.36 11.27 -17.95
C ASP A 222 -27.73 10.20 -17.04
N SER A 223 -27.07 9.19 -17.60
CA SER A 223 -26.65 8.01 -16.85
C SER A 223 -25.43 7.29 -17.40
N LEU A 224 -24.73 6.55 -16.52
CA LEU A 224 -23.67 5.61 -16.86
C LEU A 224 -24.16 4.19 -16.55
N TYR A 225 -24.04 3.28 -17.52
CA TYR A 225 -24.35 1.85 -17.35
C TYR A 225 -23.07 1.03 -17.29
N ILE A 226 -22.93 0.19 -16.28
CA ILE A 226 -21.73 -0.61 -16.04
C ILE A 226 -22.14 -2.06 -15.79
N HIS A 227 -21.47 -3.01 -16.45
CA HIS A 227 -21.64 -4.43 -16.14
C HIS A 227 -20.90 -4.80 -14.86
N LYS A 228 -21.44 -5.74 -14.08
CA LYS A 228 -20.88 -6.17 -12.78
C LYS A 228 -19.39 -6.54 -12.84
N THR A 229 -18.92 -7.09 -13.96
CA THR A 229 -17.51 -7.48 -14.13
C THR A 229 -16.54 -6.29 -14.26
N ALA A 230 -17.04 -5.11 -14.61
CA ALA A 230 -16.23 -3.90 -14.83
C ALA A 230 -16.21 -2.96 -13.60
N GLU A 231 -16.89 -3.32 -12.51
CA GLU A 231 -17.00 -2.46 -11.33
C GLU A 231 -15.65 -2.08 -10.72
N ALA A 232 -14.68 -3.02 -10.69
CA ALA A 232 -13.35 -2.77 -10.15
C ALA A 232 -12.55 -1.69 -10.91
N GLN A 233 -12.91 -1.45 -12.17
CA GLN A 233 -12.25 -0.46 -13.04
C GLN A 233 -12.88 0.94 -12.94
N LEU A 234 -13.97 1.07 -12.17
CA LEU A 234 -14.60 2.37 -11.98
C LEU A 234 -13.73 3.29 -11.10
N PRO A 235 -13.82 4.61 -11.33
CA PRO A 235 -13.25 5.59 -10.44
C PRO A 235 -13.64 5.30 -8.97
N PRO A 236 -12.71 5.47 -8.02
CA PRO A 236 -12.91 5.15 -6.60
C PRO A 236 -14.23 5.64 -6.02
N LEU A 237 -14.62 6.88 -6.35
CA LEU A 237 -15.81 7.50 -5.80
C LEU A 237 -17.10 6.84 -6.31
N LEU A 238 -17.13 6.36 -7.56
CA LEU A 238 -18.26 5.59 -8.09
C LEU A 238 -18.36 4.22 -7.44
N ARG A 239 -17.22 3.56 -7.16
CA ARG A 239 -17.19 2.31 -6.38
C ARG A 239 -17.73 2.52 -4.97
N LEU A 240 -17.32 3.61 -4.30
CA LEU A 240 -17.88 3.97 -3.00
C LEU A 240 -19.39 4.19 -3.08
N MET A 241 -19.89 4.88 -4.12
CA MET A 241 -21.32 5.09 -4.32
C MET A 241 -22.10 3.77 -4.43
N ILE A 242 -21.55 2.78 -5.14
CA ILE A 242 -22.15 1.44 -5.25
C ILE A 242 -22.13 0.72 -3.90
N LEU A 243 -21.04 0.82 -3.12
CA LEU A 243 -20.96 0.25 -1.78
C LEU A 243 -21.99 0.88 -0.83
N THR A 244 -22.15 2.20 -0.85
CA THR A 244 -23.19 2.91 -0.09
C THR A 244 -24.58 2.40 -0.45
N ALA A 245 -24.83 2.13 -1.73
CA ALA A 245 -26.10 1.57 -2.18
C ALA A 245 -26.34 0.16 -1.66
N ARG A 246 -25.34 -0.71 -1.72
CA ARG A 246 -25.40 -2.08 -1.16
C ARG A 246 -25.61 -2.07 0.35
N GLN A 247 -25.10 -1.06 1.06
CA GLN A 247 -25.36 -0.91 2.48
C GLN A 247 -26.84 -0.63 2.78
N ILE A 248 -27.57 -0.01 1.85
CA ILE A 248 -29.01 0.29 1.99
C ILE A 248 -29.87 -0.93 1.64
N VAL A 249 -29.59 -1.62 0.53
CA VAL A 249 -30.46 -2.70 0.00
C VAL A 249 -29.96 -4.12 0.24
N GLY A 250 -28.73 -4.28 0.74
CA GLY A 250 -28.07 -5.58 0.88
C GLY A 250 -27.48 -6.10 -0.43
N ASP A 251 -27.20 -7.40 -0.43
CA ASP A 251 -26.71 -8.12 -1.61
C ASP A 251 -27.89 -8.47 -2.52
N VAL A 252 -27.93 -7.85 -3.69
CA VAL A 252 -29.00 -7.99 -4.69
C VAL A 252 -28.37 -8.58 -5.94
N GLU A 253 -29.01 -9.53 -6.60
CA GLU A 253 -28.51 -9.97 -7.90
C GLU A 253 -28.72 -8.88 -8.97
N TYR A 254 -27.72 -8.66 -9.82
CA TYR A 254 -27.79 -7.74 -10.94
C TYR A 254 -26.79 -8.12 -12.01
N ASP A 255 -26.96 -7.56 -13.20
CA ASP A 255 -26.02 -7.67 -14.32
C ASP A 255 -25.47 -6.29 -14.68
N LEU A 256 -26.34 -5.27 -14.65
CA LEU A 256 -25.97 -3.89 -14.89
C LEU A 256 -26.24 -3.00 -13.67
N ILE A 257 -25.37 -2.02 -13.48
CA ILE A 257 -25.57 -0.88 -12.59
C ILE A 257 -25.83 0.34 -13.46
N LYS A 258 -26.92 1.05 -13.20
CA LYS A 258 -27.21 2.37 -13.77
C LYS A 258 -26.91 3.44 -12.72
N ILE A 259 -25.90 4.27 -12.96
CA ILE A 259 -25.57 5.45 -12.14
C ILE A 259 -26.19 6.68 -12.78
N SER A 260 -26.95 7.45 -12.03
CA SER A 260 -27.47 8.75 -12.49
C SER A 260 -26.39 9.82 -12.38
N LEU A 261 -26.24 10.66 -13.42
CA LEU A 261 -25.24 11.74 -13.45
C LEU A 261 -25.50 12.82 -12.39
N ASP A 262 -26.73 12.94 -11.88
CA ASP A 262 -27.06 13.82 -10.75
C ASP A 262 -26.45 13.37 -9.41
N GLY A 263 -25.90 12.15 -9.35
CA GLY A 263 -25.28 11.56 -8.15
C GLY A 263 -26.25 11.16 -7.04
N LYS A 264 -27.57 11.33 -7.23
CA LYS A 264 -28.56 11.11 -6.17
C LYS A 264 -29.11 9.69 -6.15
N LYS A 265 -29.03 8.98 -7.27
CA LYS A 265 -29.63 7.65 -7.45
C LYS A 265 -28.75 6.71 -8.26
N LEU A 266 -28.85 5.43 -7.92
CA LEU A 266 -28.40 4.35 -8.79
C LEU A 266 -29.46 3.26 -8.87
N SER A 267 -29.32 2.36 -9.83
CA SER A 267 -30.20 1.20 -9.96
C SER A 267 -29.42 -0.05 -10.28
N PHE A 268 -29.71 -1.12 -9.56
CA PHE A 268 -29.30 -2.49 -9.88
C PHE A 268 -30.33 -3.08 -10.83
N LEU A 269 -29.89 -3.55 -12.00
CA LEU A 269 -30.75 -4.06 -13.07
C LEU A 269 -30.42 -5.54 -13.32
N ARG A 270 -31.43 -6.40 -13.18
CA ARG A 270 -31.31 -7.83 -13.45
C ARG A 270 -31.83 -8.16 -14.83
N TYR A 271 -30.95 -8.67 -15.68
CA TYR A 271 -31.27 -9.16 -17.02
C TYR A 271 -30.91 -10.64 -17.04
N PRO A 272 -31.87 -11.56 -16.88
CA PRO A 272 -31.63 -12.98 -17.10
C PRO A 272 -30.95 -13.18 -18.47
N ASP A 273 -30.03 -14.14 -18.54
CA ASP A 273 -29.34 -14.51 -19.77
C ASP A 273 -28.66 -13.31 -20.49
N PHE A 274 -28.12 -12.38 -19.69
CA PHE A 274 -27.42 -11.20 -20.20
C PHE A 274 -26.19 -11.55 -21.06
N GLU A 275 -25.62 -12.73 -20.94
CA GLU A 275 -24.50 -13.12 -21.79
C GLU A 275 -24.97 -13.83 -23.07
N ASP A 276 -26.12 -14.50 -23.02
CA ASP A 276 -26.57 -15.42 -24.08
C ASP A 276 -27.52 -14.78 -25.10
N ILE A 277 -28.37 -13.83 -24.66
CA ILE A 277 -29.42 -13.25 -25.51
C ILE A 277 -29.02 -11.84 -25.96
N ALA A 278 -29.08 -11.50 -27.25
CA ALA A 278 -28.71 -10.16 -27.74
C ALA A 278 -29.52 -9.00 -27.11
N HIS A 279 -30.80 -9.24 -26.83
CA HIS A 279 -31.75 -8.28 -26.25
C HIS A 279 -32.47 -8.89 -25.04
N PRO A 280 -31.80 -8.98 -23.87
CA PRO A 280 -32.38 -9.61 -22.71
C PRO A 280 -33.46 -8.69 -22.12
N GLU A 281 -34.47 -9.33 -21.54
CA GLU A 281 -35.56 -8.66 -20.85
C GLU A 281 -35.12 -8.26 -19.44
N LEU A 282 -35.53 -7.08 -19.00
CA LEU A 282 -35.32 -6.68 -17.61
C LEU A 282 -36.29 -7.49 -16.73
N ALA A 283 -35.77 -8.31 -15.81
CA ALA A 283 -36.61 -9.04 -14.86
C ALA A 283 -37.06 -8.14 -13.70
N TYR A 284 -36.10 -7.44 -13.09
CA TYR A 284 -36.40 -6.45 -12.06
C TYR A 284 -35.34 -5.35 -11.97
N SER A 285 -35.73 -4.23 -11.37
CA SER A 285 -34.86 -3.12 -11.02
C SER A 285 -34.99 -2.79 -9.56
N VAL A 286 -33.86 -2.65 -8.86
CA VAL A 286 -33.78 -2.08 -7.51
C VAL A 286 -33.16 -0.70 -7.62
N ARG A 287 -33.97 0.35 -7.45
CA ARG A 287 -33.53 1.73 -7.46
C ARG A 287 -33.22 2.19 -6.05
N VAL A 288 -32.03 2.72 -5.82
CA VAL A 288 -31.60 3.28 -4.54
C VAL A 288 -31.48 4.80 -4.67
N TYR A 289 -32.09 5.53 -3.74
CA TYR A 289 -31.96 6.98 -3.61
C TYR A 289 -31.13 7.31 -2.37
N LEU A 290 -29.91 7.78 -2.61
CA LEU A 290 -28.88 7.96 -1.59
C LEU A 290 -29.23 9.05 -0.56
N PRO A 291 -29.78 10.24 -0.94
CA PRO A 291 -30.00 11.31 0.02
C PRO A 291 -30.95 10.97 1.17
N THR A 292 -31.93 10.09 0.96
CA THR A 292 -32.86 9.65 2.02
C THR A 292 -32.66 8.19 2.42
N ALA A 293 -31.58 7.55 1.98
CA ALA A 293 -31.30 6.14 2.19
C ALA A 293 -32.52 5.22 1.91
N SER A 294 -33.26 5.52 0.85
CA SER A 294 -34.49 4.81 0.48
C SER A 294 -34.29 4.00 -0.81
N TYR A 295 -35.15 3.02 -1.02
CA TYR A 295 -35.12 2.20 -2.23
C TYR A 295 -36.52 1.85 -2.72
N GLY A 296 -36.62 1.51 -4.00
CA GLY A 296 -37.83 1.01 -4.63
C GLY A 296 -37.51 -0.14 -5.57
N ILE A 297 -38.38 -1.15 -5.56
CA ILE A 297 -38.25 -2.35 -6.40
C ILE A 297 -39.34 -2.30 -7.47
N LYS A 298 -38.98 -2.58 -8.72
CA LYS A 298 -39.93 -2.79 -9.82
C LYS A 298 -39.69 -4.15 -10.45
N ASN A 299 -40.71 -4.99 -10.45
CA ASN A 299 -40.70 -6.27 -11.15
C ASN A 299 -41.34 -6.07 -12.54
N PHE A 300 -40.65 -6.52 -13.57
CA PHE A 300 -41.03 -6.39 -14.98
C PHE A 300 -41.32 -7.75 -15.63
N SER A 301 -41.24 -8.85 -14.87
CA SER A 301 -41.50 -10.20 -15.37
C SER A 301 -42.93 -10.39 -15.91
N ASN A 302 -43.87 -9.53 -15.50
CA ASN A 302 -45.27 -9.58 -15.92
C ASN A 302 -45.70 -8.34 -16.73
N SER A 303 -44.77 -7.48 -17.15
CA SER A 303 -45.12 -6.31 -17.97
C SER A 303 -45.12 -6.68 -19.45
N GLU A 304 -46.21 -6.40 -20.16
CA GLU A 304 -46.28 -6.58 -21.61
C GLU A 304 -46.28 -5.22 -22.35
N PRO A 305 -45.30 -4.94 -23.23
CA PRO A 305 -44.03 -5.66 -23.42
C PRO A 305 -42.99 -5.28 -22.34
N PRO A 306 -42.10 -6.21 -21.94
CA PRO A 306 -41.06 -5.92 -20.97
C PRO A 306 -40.01 -4.97 -21.57
N PRO A 307 -39.38 -4.10 -20.75
CA PRO A 307 -38.33 -3.23 -21.27
C PRO A 307 -37.06 -4.03 -21.62
N TYR A 308 -36.70 -4.03 -22.90
CA TYR A 308 -35.48 -4.67 -23.43
C TYR A 308 -34.26 -3.76 -23.34
N PHE A 309 -33.08 -4.34 -23.13
CA PHE A 309 -31.82 -3.59 -23.24
C PHE A 309 -31.34 -3.50 -24.69
N THR A 310 -31.29 -2.28 -25.24
CA THR A 310 -30.77 -2.02 -26.59
C THR A 310 -29.32 -1.57 -26.58
N GLY A 311 -28.54 -2.07 -27.55
CA GLY A 311 -27.14 -1.70 -27.75
C GLY A 311 -26.17 -2.32 -26.73
N LYS A 312 -26.13 -3.67 -26.71
CA LYS A 312 -25.14 -4.49 -25.99
C LYS A 312 -23.73 -4.47 -26.57
N ASN A 313 -23.55 -4.07 -27.84
CA ASN A 313 -22.24 -4.10 -28.52
C ASN A 313 -21.05 -3.53 -27.72
N PRO A 314 -21.15 -2.43 -26.93
CA PRO A 314 -20.04 -1.97 -26.09
C PRO A 314 -19.71 -2.87 -24.87
N PHE A 315 -20.53 -3.89 -24.59
CA PHE A 315 -20.37 -4.84 -23.47
C PHE A 315 -19.97 -6.27 -23.91
N SER A 316 -19.74 -6.53 -25.20
CA SER A 316 -19.50 -7.89 -25.73
C SER A 316 -18.13 -8.48 -25.33
N ILE A 317 -18.06 -9.81 -25.29
CA ILE A 317 -16.98 -10.68 -24.78
C ILE A 317 -15.59 -10.38 -25.38
N HIS A 318 -15.49 -9.87 -26.60
CA HIS A 318 -14.21 -9.47 -27.20
C HIS A 318 -13.56 -8.26 -26.50
N SER A 319 -14.36 -7.37 -25.92
CA SER A 319 -13.88 -6.28 -25.06
C SER A 319 -13.48 -6.77 -23.65
N ILE A 320 -14.08 -7.89 -23.22
CA ILE A 320 -13.91 -8.49 -21.88
C ILE A 320 -12.69 -9.43 -21.83
N LEU A 321 -12.36 -10.14 -22.91
CA LEU A 321 -11.19 -11.03 -22.98
C LEU A 321 -9.86 -10.25 -22.93
N ALA A 322 -9.81 -9.03 -23.48
CA ALA A 322 -8.67 -8.13 -23.29
C ALA A 322 -8.48 -7.71 -21.81
N MET A 323 -9.53 -7.77 -20.98
CA MET A 323 -9.52 -7.35 -19.57
C MET A 323 -9.19 -8.48 -18.58
N ARG A 324 -9.22 -9.74 -19.01
CA ARG A 324 -9.05 -10.91 -18.14
C ARG A 324 -7.58 -11.21 -17.78
N ASN A 325 -6.62 -10.64 -18.52
CA ASN A 325 -5.17 -10.91 -18.36
C ASN A 325 -4.47 -10.06 -17.29
N LEU A 326 -5.16 -9.18 -16.55
CA LEU A 326 -4.50 -8.21 -15.65
C LEU A 326 -4.72 -8.39 -14.15
N LEU A 327 -5.57 -9.31 -13.67
CA LEU A 327 -5.86 -9.39 -12.23
C LEU A 327 -6.01 -10.83 -11.73
N SER A 328 -4.90 -11.42 -11.30
CA SER A 328 -4.91 -12.57 -10.37
C SER A 328 -4.91 -12.06 -8.93
N PHE A 329 -6.08 -11.83 -8.34
CA PHE A 329 -6.20 -11.59 -6.90
C PHE A 329 -7.11 -12.66 -6.29
N ARG A 330 -6.54 -13.53 -5.46
CA ARG A 330 -7.29 -14.53 -4.68
C ARG A 330 -7.64 -13.94 -3.30
N PRO A 331 -8.91 -13.74 -2.94
CA PRO A 331 -9.24 -13.43 -1.56
C PRO A 331 -9.16 -14.71 -0.70
N LYS A 332 -8.32 -14.65 0.33
CA LYS A 332 -8.24 -15.68 1.38
C LYS A 332 -9.47 -15.50 2.30
N LYS A 333 -10.42 -16.44 2.27
CA LYS A 333 -11.59 -16.45 3.17
C LYS A 333 -11.12 -16.40 4.63
N ARG A 334 -11.48 -15.35 5.36
CA ARG A 334 -11.47 -15.33 6.83
C ARG A 334 -12.91 -15.47 7.30
N ASN A 335 -13.15 -16.34 8.28
CA ASN A 335 -14.45 -16.54 8.89
C ASN A 335 -14.89 -15.26 9.61
N TRP A 336 -16.00 -14.68 9.18
CA TRP A 336 -16.71 -13.62 9.89
C TRP A 336 -17.99 -14.22 10.46
N GLY A 337 -18.16 -14.18 11.78
CA GLY A 337 -19.41 -14.54 12.43
C GLY A 337 -20.48 -13.49 12.12
N CYS A 338 -21.31 -13.72 11.12
CA CYS A 338 -22.50 -12.92 10.83
C CYS A 338 -23.75 -13.74 11.17
N TYR A 339 -24.61 -13.22 12.05
CA TYR A 339 -25.93 -13.78 12.30
C TYR A 339 -26.93 -13.18 11.30
N ARG A 340 -27.61 -14.03 10.53
CA ARG A 340 -28.67 -13.63 9.60
C ARG A 340 -29.97 -13.47 10.39
N VAL A 341 -30.46 -12.24 10.52
CA VAL A 341 -31.82 -11.97 11.02
C VAL A 341 -32.73 -11.77 9.82
N GLN A 342 -33.63 -12.73 9.56
CA GLN A 342 -34.72 -12.55 8.60
C GLN A 342 -35.90 -11.91 9.33
N THR A 343 -36.32 -10.73 8.88
CA THR A 343 -37.58 -10.13 9.32
C THR A 343 -38.69 -10.57 8.37
N SER A 344 -39.50 -11.55 8.76
CA SER A 344 -40.88 -11.61 8.30
C SER A 344 -41.66 -10.55 9.10
N ALA A 345 -42.30 -9.61 8.40
CA ALA A 345 -43.20 -8.67 9.06
C ALA A 345 -44.37 -9.45 9.68
N PRO A 346 -44.64 -9.36 10.99
CA PRO A 346 -45.84 -9.98 11.55
C PRO A 346 -47.05 -9.12 11.19
N ALA A 347 -48.09 -9.76 10.66
CA ALA A 347 -49.43 -9.19 10.63
C ALA A 347 -49.82 -8.82 12.07
N LYS A 348 -50.45 -7.64 12.22
CA LYS A 348 -50.93 -7.12 13.49
C LYS A 348 -51.90 -8.12 14.13
N ASP A 349 -51.44 -8.83 15.15
CA ASP A 349 -52.31 -9.37 16.20
C ASP A 349 -51.71 -8.99 17.55
N GLY A 350 -52.44 -8.14 18.27
CA GLY A 350 -52.07 -7.71 19.60
C GLY A 350 -52.16 -8.87 20.58
N LYS A 351 -51.05 -9.17 21.26
CA LYS A 351 -51.04 -9.81 22.58
C LYS A 351 -49.72 -9.48 23.29
N HIS A 352 -49.87 -9.06 24.54
CA HIS A 352 -48.81 -8.68 25.47
C HIS A 352 -47.66 -9.68 25.52
N PHE A 353 -46.42 -9.18 25.52
CA PHE A 353 -45.25 -9.91 26.00
C PHE A 353 -44.61 -9.19 27.17
N SER A 354 -44.61 -9.86 28.32
CA SER A 354 -43.94 -9.47 29.55
C SER A 354 -42.43 -9.71 29.43
N ARG A 355 -41.64 -8.77 29.95
CA ARG A 355 -40.17 -8.85 30.00
C ARG A 355 -39.71 -9.89 31.02
N LYS A 356 -38.81 -10.79 30.62
CA LYS A 356 -37.80 -11.35 31.53
C LYS A 356 -36.44 -11.36 30.82
N ALA A 357 -35.47 -10.79 31.51
CA ALA A 357 -34.07 -10.72 31.13
C ALA A 357 -33.35 -12.02 31.55
N MET A 358 -32.36 -12.41 30.75
CA MET A 358 -31.14 -13.08 31.19
C MET A 358 -30.02 -12.76 30.21
#